data_AF-A0A2R4N5D7-F1
#
_entry.id   AF-A0A2R4N5D7-F1
#
_cell.length_a   1.000
_cell.length_b   1.000
_cell.length_c   1.000
_cell.angle_alpha   90.00
_cell.angle_beta   90.00
_cell.angle_gamma   90.00
#
_symmetry.space_group_name_H-M   'P 1'
#
loop_
_entity.id
_entity.type
_entity.pdbx_description
1 polymer ?
#
loop_
_entity_poly.entity_id
_entity_poly.type
_entity_poly.pdbx_seq_one_letter_code
_entity_poly.pdbx_strand_id
1 'polypeptide(L)'
;FDAKGFRHNLTRSKNYNRKGFGHKEATLEQMSQDYTSDVIQTLKENGNEYTWGNVTVKLAEAHGFCWGVERAVQIAYEARKQFPTERIWITNEIVHNPVVNQNLADMEVEDIPLTNGEKQFDVVDKGDVVVLPAFGAAVEEMRILSEKNVQIVDTTCPWVSKVWNIVDKHKKGEYTSIIHGKYFHEETIATASFAGKYIIVKSMAEA
;
A
#
# COMPACT_ATOMS: atom_id res chain seq x y z
N PHE A 1 16.73 18.92 1.53
CA PHE A 1 16.44 17.73 2.36
C PHE A 1 16.86 16.47 1.60
N ASP A 2 17.63 15.57 2.23
CA ASP A 2 18.04 14.29 1.62
C ASP A 2 17.03 13.18 1.93
N ALA A 3 16.02 13.05 1.05
CA ALA A 3 14.97 12.03 1.18
C ALA A 3 15.52 10.60 1.11
N LYS A 4 16.62 10.38 0.38
CA LYS A 4 17.23 9.06 0.25
C LYS A 4 17.93 8.64 1.53
N GLY A 5 18.77 9.53 2.07
CA GLY A 5 19.47 9.32 3.34
C GLY A 5 18.47 9.11 4.48
N PHE A 6 17.42 9.94 4.54
CA PHE A 6 16.32 9.76 5.48
C PHE A 6 15.68 8.37 5.37
N ARG A 7 15.22 7.97 4.17
CA ARG A 7 14.59 6.66 3.97
C ARG A 7 15.54 5.50 4.29
N HIS A 8 16.80 5.63 3.92
CA HIS A 8 17.83 4.62 4.20
C HIS A 8 18.02 4.40 5.71
N ASN A 9 17.97 5.47 6.50
CA ASN A 9 18.03 5.40 7.96
C ASN A 9 16.73 4.87 8.55
N LEU A 10 15.58 5.38 8.08
CA LEU A 10 14.25 4.95 8.53
C LEU A 10 14.07 3.44 8.38
N THR A 11 14.41 2.90 7.21
CA THR A 11 14.27 1.47 6.89
C THR A 11 15.17 0.54 7.71
N ARG A 12 16.20 1.09 8.40
CA ARG A 12 17.07 0.36 9.33
C ARG A 12 16.73 0.63 10.79
N SER A 13 15.79 1.52 11.05
CA SER A 13 15.36 1.81 12.41
C SER A 13 14.65 0.60 13.00
N LYS A 14 14.74 0.47 14.32
CA LYS A 14 14.10 -0.62 15.07
C LYS A 14 12.56 -0.62 14.96
N ASN A 15 11.96 0.54 14.69
CA ASN A 15 10.51 0.71 14.65
C ASN A 15 9.97 0.69 13.21
N TYR A 16 10.71 0.10 12.26
CA TYR A 16 10.28 0.02 10.87
C TYR A 16 10.31 -1.44 10.42
N ASN A 17 9.16 -1.95 10.01
CA ASN A 17 9.04 -3.27 9.43
C ASN A 17 8.48 -3.21 8.01
N ARG A 18 9.11 -3.97 7.12
CA ARG A 18 8.64 -4.19 5.75
C ARG A 18 8.56 -5.67 5.40
N LYS A 19 9.07 -6.58 6.23
CA LYS A 19 9.25 -7.99 5.88
C LYS A 19 8.09 -8.90 6.29
N GLY A 20 7.12 -8.38 7.04
CA GLY A 20 6.14 -9.20 7.77
C GLY A 20 6.65 -9.54 9.18
N PHE A 21 5.85 -10.28 9.95
CA PHE A 21 6.07 -10.58 11.36
C PHE A 21 6.19 -12.09 11.64
N GLY A 22 6.20 -12.93 10.60
CA GLY A 22 6.35 -14.38 10.73
C GLY A 22 5.02 -15.13 10.85
N HIS A 23 3.89 -14.47 10.60
CA HIS A 23 2.54 -15.04 10.60
C HIS A 23 2.02 -15.31 9.19
N LYS A 24 2.91 -15.33 8.18
CA LYS A 24 2.57 -15.37 6.77
C LYS A 24 1.59 -16.48 6.40
N GLU A 25 1.89 -17.72 6.76
CA GLU A 25 1.06 -18.89 6.42
C GLU A 25 -0.37 -18.74 6.98
N ALA A 26 -0.47 -18.46 8.29
CA ALA A 26 -1.77 -18.25 8.95
C ALA A 26 -2.55 -17.04 8.41
N THR A 27 -1.88 -15.99 7.92
CA THR A 27 -2.56 -14.86 7.28
C THR A 27 -3.00 -15.16 5.86
N LEU A 28 -2.24 -15.94 5.09
CA LEU A 28 -2.63 -16.34 3.74
C LEU A 28 -3.83 -17.30 3.75
N GLU A 29 -3.89 -18.20 4.72
CA GLU A 29 -5.06 -19.07 4.91
C GLU A 29 -6.32 -18.25 5.21
N GLN A 30 -6.23 -17.29 6.12
CA GLN A 30 -7.33 -16.37 6.43
C GLN A 30 -7.76 -15.56 5.21
N MET A 31 -6.81 -14.96 4.48
CA MET A 31 -7.12 -14.24 3.24
C MET A 31 -7.76 -15.14 2.17
N SER A 32 -7.35 -16.41 2.08
CA SER A 32 -7.99 -17.35 1.17
C SER A 32 -9.46 -17.56 1.54
N GLN A 33 -9.79 -17.65 2.82
CA GLN A 33 -11.18 -17.77 3.27
C GLN A 33 -11.97 -16.49 2.97
N ASP A 34 -11.37 -15.32 3.16
CA ASP A 34 -12.02 -14.01 2.97
C ASP A 34 -12.28 -13.68 1.48
N TYR A 35 -11.40 -14.12 0.56
CA TYR A 35 -11.37 -13.60 -0.82
C TYR A 35 -11.52 -14.67 -1.92
N THR A 36 -11.83 -15.92 -1.57
CA THR A 36 -12.13 -16.97 -2.56
C THR A 36 -13.63 -17.28 -2.67
N SER A 37 -14.03 -17.90 -3.77
CA SER A 37 -15.43 -18.23 -4.06
C SER A 37 -15.52 -19.54 -4.82
N ASP A 38 -16.51 -20.37 -4.46
CA ASP A 38 -16.81 -21.65 -5.11
C ASP A 38 -17.05 -21.51 -6.62
N VAL A 39 -17.61 -20.38 -7.06
CA VAL A 39 -17.85 -20.10 -8.49
C VAL A 39 -16.52 -19.94 -9.23
N ILE A 40 -15.57 -19.22 -8.64
CA ILE A 40 -14.23 -19.04 -9.22
C ILE A 40 -13.47 -20.37 -9.23
N GLN A 41 -13.59 -21.16 -8.17
CA GLN A 41 -13.01 -22.50 -8.12
C GLN A 41 -13.58 -23.39 -9.24
N THR A 42 -14.91 -23.42 -9.38
CA THR A 42 -15.60 -24.17 -10.45
C THR A 42 -15.09 -23.76 -11.83
N LEU A 43 -14.98 -22.45 -12.10
CA LEU A 43 -14.47 -21.95 -13.37
C LEU A 43 -13.03 -22.41 -13.63
N LYS A 44 -12.15 -22.31 -12.63
CA LYS A 44 -10.74 -22.74 -12.76
C LYS A 44 -10.61 -24.24 -13.05
N GLU A 45 -11.39 -25.07 -12.36
CA GLU A 45 -11.41 -26.52 -12.56
C GLU A 45 -11.93 -26.93 -13.94
N ASN A 46 -12.71 -26.06 -14.60
CA ASN A 46 -13.26 -26.29 -15.94
C ASN A 46 -12.53 -25.49 -17.04
N GLY A 47 -11.25 -25.16 -16.83
CA GLY A 47 -10.44 -24.48 -17.86
C GLY A 47 -10.84 -23.02 -18.08
N ASN A 48 -11.25 -22.33 -17.01
CA ASN A 48 -11.72 -20.94 -17.00
C ASN A 48 -13.04 -20.69 -17.73
N GLU A 49 -13.86 -21.71 -17.95
CA GLU A 49 -15.16 -21.57 -18.60
C GLU A 49 -16.17 -22.57 -18.03
N TYR A 50 -17.38 -22.13 -17.73
CA TYR A 50 -18.45 -23.01 -17.27
C TYR A 50 -19.81 -22.51 -17.74
N THR A 51 -20.73 -23.44 -18.04
CA THR A 51 -22.09 -23.13 -18.50
C THR A 51 -23.12 -23.55 -17.46
N TRP A 52 -23.85 -22.57 -16.91
CA TRP A 52 -25.00 -22.79 -16.04
C TRP A 52 -26.29 -22.57 -16.83
N GLY A 53 -27.00 -23.65 -17.15
CA GLY A 53 -28.21 -23.58 -17.97
C GLY A 53 -27.93 -23.03 -19.36
N ASN A 54 -28.47 -21.85 -19.67
CA ASN A 54 -28.28 -21.15 -20.94
C ASN A 54 -27.24 -20.01 -20.88
N VAL A 55 -26.49 -19.88 -19.78
CA VAL A 55 -25.47 -18.83 -19.59
C VAL A 55 -24.09 -19.47 -19.50
N THR A 56 -23.17 -19.02 -20.36
CA THR A 56 -21.75 -19.39 -20.30
C THR A 56 -20.95 -18.24 -19.68
N VAL A 57 -20.19 -18.56 -18.64
CA VAL A 57 -19.29 -17.63 -17.97
C VAL A 57 -17.86 -18.01 -18.31
N LYS A 58 -17.04 -17.02 -18.69
CA LYS A 58 -15.61 -17.17 -18.95
C LYS A 58 -14.82 -16.33 -17.97
N LEU A 59 -13.85 -16.94 -17.32
CA LEU A 59 -12.93 -16.29 -16.40
C LEU A 59 -11.69 -15.82 -17.17
N ALA A 60 -11.29 -14.57 -16.95
CA ALA A 60 -10.06 -14.05 -17.53
C ALA A 60 -8.84 -14.82 -17.00
N GLU A 61 -7.85 -15.07 -17.86
CA GLU A 61 -6.62 -15.78 -17.50
C GLU A 61 -5.89 -15.11 -16.31
N ALA A 62 -5.78 -13.78 -16.35
CA ALA A 62 -5.26 -12.97 -15.25
C ALA A 62 -6.40 -12.24 -14.55
N HIS A 63 -6.64 -12.58 -13.28
CA HIS A 63 -7.67 -11.99 -12.44
C HIS A 63 -7.26 -12.00 -10.95
N GLY A 64 -7.92 -11.19 -10.14
CA GLY A 64 -7.72 -11.16 -8.69
C GLY A 64 -6.52 -10.31 -8.24
N PHE A 65 -5.96 -10.66 -7.08
CA PHE A 65 -4.85 -9.92 -6.49
C PHE A 65 -3.56 -10.11 -7.30
N CYS A 66 -2.92 -8.99 -7.62
CA CYS A 66 -1.52 -9.05 -8.02
C CYS A 66 -0.65 -9.31 -6.79
N TRP A 67 0.58 -9.78 -6.99
CA TRP A 67 1.53 -10.05 -5.91
C TRP A 67 1.73 -8.86 -4.95
N GLY A 68 1.73 -7.63 -5.48
CA GLY A 68 1.88 -6.42 -4.66
C GLY A 68 0.71 -6.20 -3.70
N VAL A 69 -0.52 -6.46 -4.16
CA VAL A 69 -1.75 -6.35 -3.38
C VAL A 69 -1.82 -7.47 -2.34
N GLU A 70 -1.61 -8.72 -2.75
CA GLU A 70 -1.61 -9.87 -1.83
C GLU A 70 -0.62 -9.63 -0.69
N ARG A 71 0.62 -9.27 -1.03
CA ARG A 71 1.66 -8.94 -0.05
C ARG A 71 1.25 -7.81 0.90
N ALA A 72 0.61 -6.76 0.39
CA ALA A 72 0.27 -5.60 1.21
C ALA A 72 -0.81 -5.92 2.24
N VAL A 73 -1.89 -6.58 1.79
CA VAL A 73 -2.98 -7.04 2.66
C VAL A 73 -2.45 -8.06 3.67
N GLN A 74 -1.64 -9.01 3.21
CA GLN A 74 -1.04 -10.05 4.05
C GLN A 74 -0.20 -9.45 5.19
N ILE A 75 0.66 -8.47 4.91
CA ILE A 75 1.46 -7.80 5.95
C ILE A 75 0.58 -6.97 6.90
N ALA A 76 -0.51 -6.35 6.42
CA ALA A 76 -1.45 -5.64 7.28
C ALA A 76 -2.16 -6.60 8.26
N TYR A 77 -2.57 -7.78 7.78
CA TYR A 77 -3.11 -8.85 8.65
C TYR A 77 -2.06 -9.33 9.66
N GLU A 78 -0.80 -9.49 9.25
CA GLU A 78 0.27 -9.83 10.19
C GLU A 78 0.48 -8.75 11.25
N ALA A 79 0.38 -7.48 10.88
CA ALA A 79 0.52 -6.36 11.81
C ALA A 79 -0.53 -6.44 12.91
N ARG A 80 -1.80 -6.71 12.56
CA ARG A 80 -2.84 -6.90 13.57
C ARG A 80 -2.56 -8.09 14.50
N LYS A 81 -2.10 -9.22 13.96
CA LYS A 81 -1.74 -10.41 14.77
C LYS A 81 -0.56 -10.13 15.69
N GLN A 82 0.45 -9.39 15.21
CA GLN A 82 1.65 -9.05 15.96
C GLN A 82 1.38 -8.07 17.10
N PHE A 83 0.51 -7.09 16.84
CA PHE A 83 0.15 -6.05 17.78
C PHE A 83 -1.32 -6.23 18.10
N PRO A 84 -1.71 -7.10 19.05
CA PRO A 84 -3.13 -7.39 19.31
C PRO A 84 -3.83 -6.30 20.12
N THR A 85 -3.10 -5.37 20.75
CA THR A 85 -3.65 -4.40 21.70
C THR A 85 -3.39 -2.94 21.33
N GLU A 86 -2.38 -2.70 20.50
CA GLU A 86 -1.94 -1.38 20.10
C GLU A 86 -2.93 -0.78 19.09
N ARG A 87 -3.11 0.54 19.10
CA ARG A 87 -3.89 1.18 18.03
C ARG A 87 -3.12 1.07 16.72
N ILE A 88 -3.80 0.62 15.67
CA ILE A 88 -3.23 0.51 14.34
C ILE A 88 -3.94 1.51 13.45
N TRP A 89 -3.15 2.42 12.89
CA TRP A 89 -3.60 3.38 11.90
C TRP A 89 -3.17 2.95 10.51
N ILE A 90 -3.94 3.32 9.49
CA ILE A 90 -3.52 3.26 8.09
C ILE A 90 -3.62 4.64 7.45
N THR A 91 -2.60 5.04 6.69
CA THR A 91 -2.51 6.43 6.20
C THR A 91 -3.51 6.71 5.06
N ASN A 92 -3.91 5.69 4.32
CA ASN A 92 -4.99 5.65 3.31
C ASN A 92 -5.51 4.22 3.28
N GLU A 93 -6.55 3.97 2.49
CA GLU A 93 -6.91 2.61 2.07
C GLU A 93 -5.69 1.75 1.70
N ILE A 94 -5.65 0.50 2.18
CA ILE A 94 -4.54 -0.43 1.90
C ILE A 94 -4.39 -0.65 0.39
N VAL A 95 -5.56 -0.75 -0.27
CA VAL A 95 -5.81 -0.81 -1.71
C VAL A 95 -7.19 -0.23 -1.99
N HIS A 96 -7.47 0.19 -3.23
CA HIS A 96 -8.81 0.67 -3.63
C HIS A 96 -9.80 -0.49 -3.81
N ASN A 97 -10.13 -1.16 -2.71
CA ASN A 97 -11.13 -2.22 -2.63
C ASN A 97 -11.91 -2.09 -1.30
N PRO A 98 -13.19 -1.69 -1.35
CA PRO A 98 -14.00 -1.48 -0.15
C PRO A 98 -14.10 -2.70 0.76
N VAL A 99 -14.16 -3.91 0.21
CA VAL A 99 -14.26 -5.15 1.01
C VAL A 99 -12.97 -5.38 1.78
N VAL A 100 -11.82 -5.17 1.15
CA VAL A 100 -10.51 -5.33 1.82
C VAL A 100 -10.35 -4.28 2.92
N ASN A 101 -10.73 -3.02 2.67
CA ASN A 101 -10.67 -1.97 3.69
C ASN A 101 -11.64 -2.23 4.83
N GLN A 102 -12.84 -2.72 4.54
CA GLN A 102 -13.81 -3.09 5.58
C GLN A 102 -13.27 -4.22 6.47
N ASN A 103 -12.66 -5.26 5.89
CA ASN A 103 -12.05 -6.34 6.66
C ASN A 103 -10.92 -5.84 7.58
N LEU A 104 -10.15 -4.82 7.16
CA LEU A 104 -9.16 -4.16 8.01
C LEU A 104 -9.82 -3.35 9.14
N ALA A 105 -10.89 -2.62 8.85
CA ALA A 105 -11.66 -1.87 9.85
C ALA A 105 -12.30 -2.82 10.89
N ASP A 106 -12.83 -3.97 10.46
CA ASP A 106 -13.38 -5.00 11.35
C ASP A 106 -12.30 -5.64 12.25
N MET A 107 -11.04 -5.54 11.82
CA MET A 107 -9.85 -5.88 12.62
C MET A 107 -9.28 -4.68 13.40
N GLU A 108 -10.05 -3.60 13.58
CA GLU A 108 -9.62 -2.41 14.34
C GLU A 108 -8.34 -1.76 13.78
N VAL A 109 -8.19 -1.78 12.45
CA VAL A 109 -7.21 -0.94 11.73
C VAL A 109 -7.94 0.31 11.26
N GLU A 110 -7.66 1.44 11.89
CA GLU A 110 -8.38 2.69 11.71
C GLU A 110 -7.72 3.58 10.65
N ASP A 111 -8.52 4.27 9.84
CA ASP A 111 -8.01 5.28 8.92
C ASP A 111 -7.56 6.53 9.69
N ILE A 112 -6.45 7.13 9.27
CA ILE A 112 -6.09 8.46 9.75
C ILE A 112 -7.14 9.47 9.25
N PRO A 113 -7.78 10.24 10.16
CA PRO A 113 -8.86 11.13 9.76
C PRO A 113 -8.36 12.28 8.89
N LEU A 114 -9.25 12.72 7.99
CA LEU A 114 -9.01 13.85 7.10
C LEU A 114 -9.77 15.07 7.59
N THR A 115 -9.10 16.22 7.67
CA THR A 115 -9.74 17.53 7.86
C THR A 115 -9.34 18.43 6.70
N ASN A 116 -10.32 18.96 5.96
CA ASN A 116 -10.09 19.78 4.76
C ASN A 116 -9.18 19.13 3.71
N GLY A 117 -9.18 17.80 3.60
CA GLY A 117 -8.35 17.04 2.67
C GLY A 117 -6.92 16.75 3.17
N GLU A 118 -6.59 17.14 4.40
CA GLU A 118 -5.28 16.88 5.02
C GLU A 118 -5.38 15.83 6.13
N LYS A 119 -4.40 14.93 6.18
CA LYS A 119 -4.30 13.87 7.20
C LYS A 119 -3.94 14.45 8.55
N GLN A 120 -4.72 14.10 9.56
CA GLN A 120 -4.54 14.58 10.93
C GLN A 120 -3.67 13.62 11.72
N PHE A 121 -2.35 13.77 11.62
CA PHE A 121 -1.41 12.91 12.34
C PHE A 121 -1.38 13.15 13.86
N ASP A 122 -2.07 14.16 14.37
CA ASP A 122 -2.15 14.47 15.80
C ASP A 122 -2.89 13.39 16.61
N VAL A 123 -3.75 12.60 15.97
CA VAL A 123 -4.42 11.46 16.61
C VAL A 123 -3.48 10.28 16.87
N VAL A 124 -2.31 10.28 16.22
CA VAL A 124 -1.32 9.20 16.32
C VAL A 124 -0.36 9.50 17.45
N ASP A 125 -0.33 8.60 18.43
CA ASP A 125 0.52 8.70 19.61
C ASP A 125 1.78 7.84 19.50
N LYS A 126 2.77 8.15 20.34
CA LYS A 126 3.99 7.36 20.45
C LYS A 126 3.65 5.92 20.85
N GLY A 127 4.16 4.96 20.08
CA GLY A 127 3.96 3.54 20.32
C GLY A 127 2.78 2.94 19.53
N ASP A 128 1.91 3.76 18.94
CA ASP A 128 0.93 3.29 17.97
C ASP A 128 1.63 2.63 16.77
N VAL A 129 0.89 1.81 16.04
CA VAL A 129 1.33 1.20 14.78
C VAL A 129 0.73 1.96 13.62
N VAL A 130 1.52 2.25 12.58
CA VAL A 130 1.05 2.92 11.38
C VAL A 130 1.43 2.13 10.15
N VAL A 131 0.41 1.68 9.42
CA VAL A 131 0.52 0.95 8.16
C VAL A 131 0.59 1.94 7.00
N LEU A 132 1.65 1.85 6.20
CA LEU A 132 1.76 2.55 4.92
C LEU A 132 1.17 1.65 3.82
N PRO A 133 0.27 2.13 2.95
CA PRO A 133 -0.49 1.32 2.01
C PRO A 133 0.36 0.81 0.84
N ALA A 134 -0.23 -0.01 -0.04
CA ALA A 134 0.47 -0.60 -1.19
C ALA A 134 1.03 0.46 -2.17
N PHE A 135 0.34 1.60 -2.30
CA PHE A 135 0.74 2.77 -3.10
C PHE A 135 1.90 3.57 -2.47
N GLY A 136 2.17 3.30 -1.19
CA GLY A 136 3.16 3.97 -0.37
C GLY A 136 2.66 5.29 0.24
N ALA A 137 3.60 6.04 0.80
CA ALA A 137 3.35 7.28 1.52
C ALA A 137 4.30 8.38 1.04
N ALA A 138 3.94 9.63 1.25
CA ALA A 138 4.83 10.74 0.94
C ALA A 138 6.01 10.79 1.93
N VAL A 139 7.15 11.31 1.48
CA VAL A 139 8.35 11.49 2.32
C VAL A 139 8.04 12.27 3.61
N GLU A 140 7.17 13.27 3.51
CA GLU A 140 6.76 14.10 4.65
C GLU A 140 5.93 13.33 5.68
N GLU A 141 5.03 12.46 5.23
CA GLU A 141 4.24 11.58 6.12
C GLU A 141 5.17 10.62 6.88
N MET A 142 6.13 10.01 6.16
CA MET A 142 7.13 9.15 6.79
C MET A 142 7.97 9.89 7.83
N ARG A 143 8.27 11.18 7.60
CA ARG A 143 9.02 12.03 8.54
C ARG A 143 8.22 12.29 9.81
N ILE A 144 6.97 12.75 9.67
CA ILE A 144 6.07 13.02 10.80
C ILE A 144 5.91 11.76 11.66
N LEU A 145 5.65 10.61 11.03
CA LEU A 145 5.48 9.33 11.71
C LEU A 145 6.77 8.86 12.42
N SER A 146 7.92 9.03 11.76
CA SER A 146 9.22 8.73 12.36
C SER A 146 9.51 9.60 13.59
N GLU A 147 9.16 10.88 13.54
CA GLU A 147 9.35 11.83 14.66
C GLU A 147 8.45 11.52 15.86
N LYS A 148 7.24 11.01 15.59
CA LYS A 148 6.32 10.50 16.63
C LYS A 148 6.78 9.18 17.28
N ASN A 149 7.82 8.52 16.75
CA ASN A 149 8.35 7.26 17.27
C ASN A 149 7.27 6.15 17.36
N VAL A 150 6.48 6.03 16.29
CA VAL A 150 5.51 4.94 16.06
C VAL A 150 6.19 3.69 15.50
N GLN A 151 5.48 2.56 15.51
CA GLN A 151 5.86 1.37 14.74
C GLN A 151 5.36 1.52 13.30
N ILE A 152 6.24 1.68 12.33
CA ILE A 152 5.88 1.79 10.92
C ILE A 152 5.87 0.40 10.27
N VAL A 153 4.73 0.04 9.69
CA VAL A 153 4.55 -1.17 8.88
C VAL A 153 4.42 -0.75 7.41
N ASP A 154 5.50 -0.86 6.65
CA ASP A 154 5.51 -0.46 5.24
C ASP A 154 5.07 -1.61 4.33
N THR A 155 3.85 -1.50 3.82
CA THR A 155 3.29 -2.46 2.86
C THR A 155 3.53 -2.08 1.39
N THR A 156 4.20 -0.95 1.13
CA THR A 156 4.44 -0.42 -0.22
C THR A 156 4.93 -1.51 -1.16
N CYS A 157 4.24 -1.63 -2.29
CA CYS A 157 4.59 -2.53 -3.37
C CYS A 157 6.06 -2.31 -3.81
N PRO A 158 6.89 -3.37 -3.86
CA PRO A 158 8.29 -3.24 -4.29
C PRO A 158 8.47 -2.65 -5.70
N TRP A 159 7.47 -2.82 -6.57
CA TRP A 159 7.46 -2.20 -7.90
C TRP A 159 7.29 -0.67 -7.82
N VAL A 160 6.43 -0.17 -6.95
CA VAL A 160 6.26 1.28 -6.68
C VAL A 160 7.55 1.85 -6.10
N SER A 161 8.13 1.18 -5.09
CA SER A 161 9.42 1.60 -4.50
C SER A 161 10.58 1.65 -5.51
N LYS A 162 10.51 0.87 -6.59
CA LYS A 162 11.51 0.90 -7.67
C LYS A 162 11.42 2.21 -8.46
N VAL A 163 10.22 2.74 -8.69
CA VAL A 163 10.00 4.05 -9.32
C VAL A 163 10.60 5.16 -8.46
N TRP A 164 10.41 5.11 -7.14
CA TRP A 164 10.99 6.09 -6.21
C TRP A 164 12.52 6.15 -6.31
N ASN A 165 13.17 4.99 -6.46
CA ASN A 165 14.62 4.93 -6.63
C ASN A 165 15.11 5.54 -7.96
N ILE A 166 14.27 5.54 -9.00
CA ILE A 166 14.59 6.15 -10.30
C ILE A 166 14.50 7.68 -10.20
N VAL A 167 13.39 8.21 -9.66
CA VAL A 167 13.22 9.66 -9.50
C VAL A 167 14.23 10.27 -8.53
N ASP A 168 14.66 9.51 -7.51
CA ASP A 168 15.76 9.91 -6.63
C ASP A 168 17.11 9.97 -7.36
N LYS A 169 17.40 9.04 -8.27
CA LYS A 169 18.62 9.07 -9.09
C LYS A 169 18.66 10.30 -10.01
N HIS A 170 17.51 10.74 -10.52
CA HIS A 170 17.42 11.93 -11.36
C HIS A 170 17.89 13.19 -10.62
N LYS A 171 17.68 13.29 -9.31
CA LYS A 171 18.21 14.39 -8.48
C LYS A 171 19.72 14.54 -8.62
N LYS A 172 20.46 13.42 -8.59
CA LYS A 172 21.93 13.42 -8.65
C LYS A 172 22.47 13.85 -10.01
N GLY A 173 21.69 13.67 -11.06
CA GLY A 173 22.07 14.04 -12.42
C GLY A 173 21.52 15.39 -12.86
N GLU A 174 20.93 16.19 -11.95
CA GLU A 174 20.26 17.46 -12.27
C GLU A 174 19.14 17.33 -13.33
N TYR A 175 18.53 16.14 -13.43
CA TYR A 175 17.45 15.88 -14.37
C TYR A 175 16.08 16.32 -13.82
N THR A 176 15.19 16.76 -14.72
CA THR A 176 13.77 16.90 -14.44
C THR A 176 13.05 15.57 -14.71
N SER A 177 12.31 15.06 -13.73
CA SER A 177 11.49 13.86 -13.89
C SER A 177 10.12 14.19 -14.47
N ILE A 178 9.73 13.53 -15.54
CA ILE A 178 8.34 13.58 -16.05
C ILE A 178 7.61 12.38 -15.49
N ILE A 179 6.59 12.61 -14.67
CA ILE A 179 5.76 11.58 -14.05
C ILE A 179 4.43 11.55 -14.80
N HIS A 180 4.17 10.47 -15.54
CA HIS A 180 2.88 10.30 -16.20
C HIS A 180 1.89 9.66 -15.21
N GLY A 181 0.88 10.42 -14.78
CA GLY A 181 -0.06 9.99 -13.76
C GLY A 181 -1.06 11.08 -13.37
N LYS A 182 -2.05 10.71 -12.54
CA LYS A 182 -3.01 11.66 -11.97
C LYS A 182 -2.34 12.36 -10.78
N TYR A 183 -2.18 13.68 -10.85
CA TYR A 183 -1.50 14.47 -9.81
C TYR A 183 -2.11 14.34 -8.40
N PHE A 184 -3.39 13.95 -8.32
CA PHE A 184 -4.12 13.76 -7.08
C PHE A 184 -4.13 12.31 -6.56
N HIS A 185 -3.56 11.35 -7.29
CA HIS A 185 -3.52 9.94 -6.88
C HIS A 185 -2.36 9.69 -5.91
N GLU A 186 -2.59 8.89 -4.88
CA GLU A 186 -1.68 8.64 -3.76
C GLU A 186 -0.30 8.18 -4.24
N GLU A 187 -0.26 7.20 -5.15
CA GLU A 187 0.99 6.70 -5.73
C GLU A 187 1.79 7.79 -6.45
N THR A 188 1.11 8.73 -7.12
CA THR A 188 1.75 9.83 -7.83
C THR A 188 2.29 10.86 -6.85
N ILE A 189 1.53 11.20 -5.80
CA ILE A 189 1.94 12.09 -4.72
C ILE A 189 3.17 11.52 -3.99
N ALA A 190 3.11 10.23 -3.61
CA ALA A 190 4.22 9.54 -2.98
C ALA A 190 5.47 9.57 -3.89
N THR A 191 5.33 9.20 -5.16
CA THR A 191 6.44 9.21 -6.13
C THR A 191 7.04 10.60 -6.32
N ALA A 192 6.20 11.62 -6.49
CA ALA A 192 6.62 13.01 -6.66
C ALA A 192 7.39 13.54 -5.43
N SER A 193 7.01 13.11 -4.21
CA SER A 193 7.72 13.50 -3.00
C SER A 193 9.18 13.00 -2.94
N PHE A 194 9.51 11.94 -3.68
CA PHE A 194 10.88 11.45 -3.85
C PHE A 194 11.65 12.14 -4.99
N ALA A 195 10.98 12.91 -5.86
CA ALA A 195 11.61 13.61 -6.96
C ALA A 195 12.20 14.97 -6.52
N GLY A 196 13.12 15.51 -7.34
CA GLY A 196 13.74 16.82 -7.10
C GLY A 196 13.04 17.89 -7.90
N LYS A 197 13.44 18.02 -9.16
CA LYS A 197 12.68 18.75 -10.19
C LYS A 197 11.76 17.75 -10.89
N TYR A 198 10.46 18.04 -10.94
CA TYR A 198 9.51 17.17 -11.63
C TYR A 198 8.31 17.93 -12.21
N ILE A 199 7.66 17.30 -13.17
CA ILE A 199 6.35 17.69 -13.70
C ILE A 199 5.48 16.43 -13.73
N ILE A 200 4.21 16.57 -13.37
CA ILE A 200 3.21 15.50 -13.48
C ILE A 200 2.32 15.82 -14.68
N VAL A 201 2.16 14.86 -15.60
CA VAL A 201 1.30 14.98 -16.76
C VAL A 201 0.28 13.83 -16.76
N LYS A 202 -1.01 14.12 -16.87
CA LYS A 202 -2.08 13.10 -16.87
C LYS A 202 -2.57 12.75 -18.27
N SER A 203 -2.23 13.58 -19.27
CA SER A 203 -2.65 13.41 -20.66
C SER A 203 -1.72 14.13 -21.63
N MET A 204 -1.81 13.79 -22.91
CA MET A 204 -1.05 14.46 -23.97
C MET A 204 -1.34 15.96 -24.09
N ALA A 205 -2.49 16.44 -23.64
CA ALA A 205 -2.83 17.86 -23.65
C ALA A 205 -2.08 18.66 -22.57
N GLU A 206 -1.59 17.99 -21.52
CA GLU A 206 -0.78 18.61 -20.45
C GLU A 206 0.73 18.54 -20.73
N ALA A 207 1.15 17.75 -21.72
CA ALA A 207 2.55 17.52 -22.09
C ALA A 207 3.03 18.50 -23.18
#